data_AF-A0A7Z9UPX0-F1
#
_entry.id   AF-A0A7Z9UPX0-F1
#
_cell.length_a   1.000
_cell.length_b   1.000
_cell.length_c   1.000
_cell.angle_alpha   90.00
_cell.angle_beta   90.00
_cell.angle_gamma   90.00
#
_symmetry.space_group_name_H-M   'P 1'
#
loop_
_entity.id
_entity.type
_entity.pdbx_description
1 polymer ?
#
loop_
_entity_poly.entity_id
_entity_poly.type
_entity_poly.pdbx_seq_one_letter_code
_entity_poly.pdbx_strand_id
1 'polypeptide(L)'
;MQIEKINDTSFLVLETLGEQKLNPFLANIDHIRYIRDYPFDTGEDNGYAIFVGEKMLVTKQIIFCDDGGNIRDVDAGESFTLGEVKFQCMMGGGLNDDKRSKYYINLNNAYHIRKYINGNRDNKQLAIITIDGRVIPVDKL
;
A
#
# COMPACT_ATOMS: atom_id res chain seq x y z
N MET A 1 2.37 8.90 12.92
CA MET A 1 2.12 9.28 11.51
C MET A 1 1.12 10.42 11.49
N GLN A 2 1.38 11.47 10.73
CA GLN A 2 0.55 12.68 10.65
C GLN A 2 0.07 12.87 9.21
N ILE A 3 -1.17 13.34 9.04
CA ILE A 3 -1.69 13.80 7.76
C ILE A 3 -1.78 15.33 7.82
N GLU A 4 -1.28 16.01 6.80
CA GLU A 4 -1.35 17.46 6.66
C GLU A 4 -2.19 17.82 5.44
N LYS A 5 -3.05 18.85 5.56
CA LYS A 5 -3.86 19.35 4.45
C LYS A 5 -3.29 20.68 3.96
N ILE A 6 -2.91 20.75 2.69
CA ILE A 6 -2.36 21.95 2.05
C ILE A 6 -3.17 22.21 0.78
N ASN A 7 -3.86 23.36 0.70
CA ASN A 7 -4.70 23.75 -0.44
C ASN A 7 -5.63 22.61 -0.91
N ASP A 8 -6.43 22.11 0.03
CA ASP A 8 -7.36 20.98 -0.14
C ASP A 8 -6.77 19.61 -0.44
N THR A 9 -5.44 19.51 -0.61
CA THR A 9 -4.75 18.24 -0.86
C THR A 9 -4.23 17.65 0.45
N SER A 10 -4.45 16.35 0.65
CA SER A 10 -3.98 15.64 1.85
C SER A 10 -2.62 14.98 1.60
N PHE A 11 -1.67 15.25 2.49
CA PHE A 11 -0.31 14.73 2.44
C PHE A 11 -0.01 13.85 3.65
N LEU A 12 0.62 12.72 3.39
CA LEU A 12 1.18 11.85 4.41
C LEU A 12 2.55 12.37 4.81
N VAL A 13 2.73 12.68 6.09
CA VAL A 13 4.03 13.05 6.66
C VAL A 13 4.80 11.77 6.94
N LEU A 14 5.91 11.58 6.23
CA LEU A 14 6.77 10.42 6.33
C LEU A 14 8.12 10.80 6.94
N GLU A 15 8.48 10.10 8.01
CA GLU A 15 9.81 10.19 8.61
C GLU A 15 10.72 9.17 7.92
N THR A 16 11.90 9.61 7.48
CA THR A 16 12.88 8.70 6.89
C THR A 16 13.53 7.83 7.93
N LEU A 17 13.87 6.61 7.53
CA LEU A 17 14.61 5.66 8.33
C LEU A 17 16.12 5.93 8.14
N GLY A 18 16.80 6.35 9.21
CA GLY A 18 18.24 6.60 9.25
C GLY A 18 18.69 7.26 10.56
N GLU A 19 19.98 7.20 10.88
CA GLU A 19 20.55 7.83 12.09
C GLU A 19 20.44 9.37 12.08
N GLN A 20 20.37 9.96 10.88
CA GLN A 20 20.12 11.38 10.72
C GLN A 20 18.61 11.63 10.68
N LYS A 21 18.11 12.46 11.61
CA LYS A 21 16.77 13.06 11.54
C LYS A 21 16.71 13.99 10.33
N LEU A 22 16.46 13.44 9.15
CA LEU A 22 16.16 14.23 7.96
C LEU A 22 14.79 14.88 8.13
N ASN A 23 14.58 15.98 7.41
CA ASN A 23 13.28 16.63 7.36
C ASN A 23 12.21 15.63 6.88
N PRO A 24 11.02 15.63 7.48
CA PRO A 24 9.93 14.79 7.02
C PRO A 24 9.59 15.13 5.56
N PHE A 25 9.22 14.11 4.81
CA PHE A 25 8.78 14.26 3.43
C PHE A 25 7.25 14.15 3.37
N LEU A 26 6.65 14.97 2.51
CA LEU A 26 5.22 14.95 2.24
C LEU A 26 4.94 14.08 1.02
N ALA A 27 4.14 13.03 1.20
CA ALA A 27 3.63 12.22 0.10
C ALA A 27 2.16 12.60 -0.16
N ASN A 28 1.85 13.09 -1.36
CA ASN A 28 0.46 13.33 -1.74
C ASN A 28 -0.30 12.00 -1.75
N ILE A 29 -1.33 11.90 -0.90
CA ILE A 29 -2.10 10.67 -0.68
C ILE A 29 -2.86 10.26 -1.95
N ASP A 30 -3.35 11.22 -2.74
CA ASP A 30 -4.07 10.95 -4.01
C ASP A 30 -3.21 10.20 -5.02
N HIS A 31 -1.89 10.38 -4.92
CA HIS A 31 -0.91 9.78 -5.81
C HIS A 31 -0.36 8.44 -5.29
N ILE A 32 -0.77 8.00 -4.09
CA ILE A 32 -0.44 6.66 -3.59
C ILE A 32 -1.20 5.63 -4.44
N ARG A 33 -0.44 4.72 -5.05
CA ARG A 33 -0.96 3.59 -5.83
C ARG A 33 -1.35 2.44 -4.94
N TYR A 34 -0.41 2.04 -4.10
CA TYR A 34 -0.62 1.00 -3.12
C TYR A 34 0.43 1.10 -2.00
N ILE A 35 0.11 0.45 -0.90
CA ILE A 35 0.98 0.24 0.24
C ILE A 35 1.10 -1.27 0.44
N ARG A 36 2.25 -1.77 0.85
CA ARG A 36 2.42 -3.18 1.21
C ARG A 36 3.35 -3.35 2.40
N ASP A 37 3.23 -4.48 3.08
CA ASP A 37 4.20 -4.88 4.11
C ASP A 37 5.61 -4.93 3.49
N TYR A 38 6.60 -4.43 4.25
CA TYR A 38 7.99 -4.36 3.85
C TYR A 38 8.89 -4.87 4.98
N PRO A 39 9.52 -6.04 4.82
CA PRO A 39 10.44 -6.55 5.83
C PRO A 39 11.71 -5.68 5.86
N PHE A 40 12.14 -5.25 7.05
CA PHE A 40 13.47 -4.66 7.21
C PHE A 40 14.49 -5.78 7.46
N ASP A 41 15.66 -5.68 6.84
CA ASP A 41 16.77 -6.62 7.03
C ASP A 41 17.38 -6.56 8.45
N THR A 42 16.93 -5.62 9.29
CA THR A 42 17.51 -5.33 10.61
C THR A 42 16.91 -6.12 11.77
N GLY A 43 15.95 -7.02 11.52
CA GLY A 43 15.32 -7.84 12.57
C GLY A 43 14.34 -7.09 13.48
N GLU A 44 14.04 -5.82 13.19
CA GLU A 44 12.93 -5.07 13.79
C GLU A 44 11.64 -5.25 12.99
N ASP A 45 10.50 -4.94 13.62
CA ASP A 45 9.13 -5.06 13.10
C ASP A 45 8.98 -4.65 11.64
N ASN A 46 8.15 -5.40 10.89
CA ASN A 46 7.83 -5.13 9.49
C ASN A 46 7.37 -3.68 9.32
N GLY A 47 7.98 -2.96 8.38
CA GLY A 47 7.51 -1.66 7.95
C GLY A 47 6.52 -1.74 6.81
N TYR A 48 6.32 -0.61 6.14
CA TYR A 48 5.45 -0.46 4.99
C TYR A 48 6.19 0.22 3.86
N ALA A 49 6.09 -0.35 2.65
CA ALA A 49 6.48 0.30 1.42
C ALA A 49 5.27 0.99 0.79
N ILE A 50 5.40 2.29 0.55
CA ILE A 50 4.37 3.17 -0.01
C ILE A 50 4.81 3.53 -1.42
N PHE A 51 4.00 3.18 -2.43
CA PHE A 51 4.29 3.48 -3.82
C PHE A 51 3.50 4.71 -4.27
N VAL A 52 4.23 5.80 -4.56
CA VAL A 52 3.68 7.08 -5.02
C VAL A 52 4.15 7.30 -6.46
N GLY A 53 3.27 7.02 -7.43
CA GLY A 53 3.68 6.92 -8.83
C GLY A 53 4.85 5.94 -9.03
N GLU A 54 5.94 6.44 -9.63
CA GLU A 54 7.16 5.65 -9.87
C GLU A 54 8.08 5.53 -8.64
N LYS A 55 7.83 6.30 -7.57
CA LYS A 55 8.68 6.32 -6.37
C LYS A 55 8.21 5.31 -5.32
N MET A 56 9.16 4.69 -4.64
CA MET A 56 8.93 3.88 -3.45
C MET A 56 9.46 4.63 -2.22
N LEU A 57 8.60 4.79 -1.22
CA LEU A 57 8.94 5.32 0.10
C LEU A 57 8.75 4.21 1.13
N VAL A 58 9.47 4.27 2.25
CA VAL A 58 9.38 3.26 3.31
C VAL A 58 9.15 3.95 4.64
N THR A 59 8.25 3.41 5.46
CA THR A 59 7.95 3.89 6.82
C THR A 59 7.83 2.73 7.78
N LYS A 60 8.12 2.95 9.07
CA LYS A 60 7.96 1.94 10.13
C LYS A 60 6.51 1.71 10.51
N GLN A 61 5.64 2.72 10.37
CA GLN A 61 4.27 2.63 10.83
C GLN A 61 3.31 3.37 9.90
N ILE A 62 2.16 2.74 9.66
CA ILE A 62 0.98 3.37 9.08
C ILE A 62 -0.17 3.20 10.06
N ILE A 63 -0.88 4.29 10.33
CA ILE A 63 -2.09 4.27 11.16
C ILE A 63 -3.26 4.10 10.19
N PHE A 64 -3.92 2.96 10.28
CA PHE A 64 -5.15 2.68 9.55
C PHE A 64 -6.34 3.02 10.43
N CYS A 65 -7.25 3.87 9.92
CA CYS A 65 -8.49 4.21 10.60
C CYS A 65 -9.68 3.66 9.82
N ASP A 66 -10.68 3.15 10.53
CA ASP A 66 -11.99 2.89 9.94
C ASP A 66 -12.75 4.18 9.62
N ASP A 67 -13.92 4.06 8.98
CA ASP A 67 -14.78 5.21 8.63
C ASP A 67 -15.33 5.94 9.88
N GLY A 68 -15.21 5.35 11.07
CA GLY A 68 -15.52 5.96 12.36
C GLY A 68 -14.33 6.64 13.05
N GLY A 69 -13.14 6.62 12.43
CA GLY A 69 -11.91 7.20 12.96
C GLY A 69 -11.19 6.33 14.00
N ASN A 70 -11.61 5.07 14.20
CA ASN A 70 -10.94 4.18 15.14
C ASN A 70 -9.73 3.52 14.49
N ILE A 71 -8.61 3.52 15.22
CA ILE A 71 -7.39 2.84 14.80
C ILE A 71 -7.63 1.32 14.90
N ARG A 72 -7.42 0.60 13.79
CA ARG A 72 -7.53 -0.85 13.75
C ARG A 72 -6.62 -1.45 12.69
N ASP A 73 -6.30 -2.72 12.84
CA ASP A 73 -5.73 -3.48 11.74
C ASP A 73 -6.80 -3.69 10.65
N VAL A 74 -6.35 -3.70 9.39
CA VAL A 74 -7.22 -3.90 8.23
C VAL A 74 -6.95 -5.27 7.65
N ASP A 75 -7.98 -6.10 7.59
CA ASP A 75 -7.89 -7.46 7.08
C ASP A 75 -8.20 -7.54 5.59
N ALA A 76 -7.78 -8.64 4.97
CA ALA A 76 -7.98 -8.85 3.55
C ALA A 76 -9.48 -8.89 3.21
N GLY A 77 -9.87 -8.15 2.17
CA GLY A 77 -11.27 -7.95 1.80
C GLY A 77 -11.90 -6.70 2.42
N GLU A 78 -11.26 -6.08 3.40
CA GLU A 78 -11.74 -4.83 3.99
C GLU A 78 -11.16 -3.60 3.30
N SER A 79 -11.79 -2.44 3.53
CA SER A 79 -11.28 -1.15 3.13
C SER A 79 -10.95 -0.28 4.35
N PHE A 80 -10.10 0.71 4.13
CA PHE A 80 -9.89 1.84 5.05
C PHE A 80 -9.69 3.13 4.27
N THR A 81 -9.70 4.25 4.98
CA THR A 81 -9.49 5.57 4.38
C THR A 81 -8.24 6.21 4.95
N LEU A 82 -7.40 6.77 4.07
CA LEU A 82 -6.26 7.62 4.44
C LEU A 82 -6.49 9.01 3.84
N GLY A 83 -6.72 10.01 4.70
CA GLY A 83 -7.20 11.32 4.24
C GLY A 83 -8.60 11.18 3.63
N GLU A 84 -8.73 11.48 2.35
CA GLU A 84 -9.98 11.31 1.58
C GLU A 84 -9.92 10.11 0.61
N VAL A 85 -8.80 9.37 0.59
CA VAL A 85 -8.55 8.28 -0.35
C VAL A 85 -8.88 6.93 0.29
N LYS A 86 -9.75 6.17 -0.37
CA LYS A 86 -10.13 4.81 0.04
C LYS A 86 -9.15 3.77 -0.52
N PHE A 87 -8.68 2.90 0.34
CA PHE A 87 -7.82 1.77 0.02
C PHE A 87 -8.54 0.45 0.26
N GLN A 88 -8.35 -0.50 -0.65
CA GLN A 88 -8.82 -1.87 -0.50
C GLN A 88 -7.67 -2.78 -0.08
N CYS A 89 -7.82 -3.50 1.03
CA CYS A 89 -6.86 -4.49 1.49
C CYS A 89 -7.08 -5.81 0.75
N MET A 90 -5.99 -6.37 0.20
CA MET A 90 -5.96 -7.64 -0.51
C MET A 90 -4.71 -8.42 -0.12
N MET A 91 -4.82 -9.74 -0.05
CA MET A 91 -3.63 -10.59 0.01
C MET A 91 -3.01 -10.68 -1.37
N GLY A 92 -1.69 -10.50 -1.43
CA GLY A 92 -0.91 -10.68 -2.64
C GLY A 92 0.45 -11.25 -2.34
N GLY A 93 1.23 -11.52 -3.38
CA GLY A 93 2.56 -12.10 -3.26
C GLY A 93 3.28 -12.08 -4.60
N GLY A 94 4.61 -12.23 -4.58
CA GLY A 94 5.38 -12.32 -5.82
C GLY A 94 4.85 -13.46 -6.70
N LEU A 95 4.94 -13.31 -8.03
CA LEU A 95 4.52 -14.36 -8.98
C LEU A 95 5.19 -15.70 -8.69
N ASN A 96 6.40 -15.67 -8.12
CA ASN A 96 7.22 -16.83 -7.80
C ASN A 96 7.44 -17.04 -6.29
N ASP A 97 6.76 -16.28 -5.42
CA ASP A 97 6.97 -16.33 -3.96
C ASP A 97 5.74 -16.89 -3.24
N ASP A 98 5.98 -17.78 -2.29
CA ASP A 98 4.96 -18.33 -1.40
C ASP A 98 4.61 -17.38 -0.27
N LYS A 99 5.46 -16.39 0.01
CA LYS A 99 5.16 -15.35 0.98
C LYS A 99 3.98 -14.50 0.49
N ARG A 100 2.97 -14.40 1.34
CA ARG A 100 1.80 -13.56 1.16
C ARG A 100 1.90 -12.36 2.09
N SER A 101 1.64 -11.18 1.56
CA SER A 101 1.62 -9.91 2.29
C SER A 101 0.32 -9.17 2.03
N LYS A 102 -0.07 -8.27 2.94
CA LYS A 102 -1.18 -7.36 2.71
C LYS A 102 -0.76 -6.29 1.71
N TYR A 103 -1.62 -6.05 0.72
CA TYR A 103 -1.56 -4.94 -0.21
C TYR A 103 -2.77 -4.07 0.02
N TYR A 104 -2.53 -2.79 0.27
CA TYR A 104 -3.56 -1.77 0.42
C TYR A 104 -3.59 -0.94 -0.84
N ILE A 105 -4.59 -1.15 -1.68
CA ILE A 105 -4.59 -0.69 -3.07
C ILE A 105 -5.58 0.45 -3.24
N ASN A 106 -5.12 1.56 -3.79
CA ASN A 106 -6.01 2.64 -4.22
C ASN A 106 -6.59 2.28 -5.59
N LEU A 107 -7.84 1.77 -5.58
CA LEU A 107 -8.50 1.32 -6.80
C LEU A 107 -8.85 2.45 -7.77
N ASN A 108 -8.85 3.72 -7.35
CA ASN A 108 -9.01 4.86 -8.26
C ASN A 108 -7.81 4.99 -9.22
N ASN A 109 -6.66 4.40 -8.86
CA ASN A 109 -5.46 4.35 -9.67
C ASN A 109 -5.29 3.01 -10.44
N ALA A 110 -6.29 2.13 -10.41
CA ALA A 110 -6.29 0.89 -11.19
C ALA A 110 -6.71 1.17 -12.65
N TYR A 111 -5.84 0.85 -13.60
CA TYR A 111 -6.12 0.95 -15.02
C TYR A 111 -6.83 -0.29 -15.56
N HIS A 112 -6.38 -1.49 -15.18
CA HIS A 112 -7.03 -2.76 -15.50
C HIS A 112 -6.96 -3.72 -14.33
N ILE A 113 -7.93 -4.63 -14.24
CA ILE A 113 -7.89 -5.79 -13.36
C ILE A 113 -8.04 -7.04 -14.23
N ARG A 114 -7.02 -7.91 -14.24
CA ARG A 114 -6.99 -9.09 -15.10
C ARG A 114 -6.82 -10.37 -14.30
N LYS A 115 -7.60 -11.40 -14.63
CA LYS A 115 -7.34 -12.77 -14.17
C LYS A 115 -6.13 -13.33 -14.90
N TYR A 116 -5.25 -14.00 -14.18
CA TYR A 116 -4.19 -14.80 -14.77
C TYR A 116 -4.08 -16.16 -14.07
N ILE A 117 -3.57 -17.13 -14.82
CA ILE A 117 -3.26 -18.47 -14.32
C ILE A 117 -1.76 -18.44 -14.00
N ASN A 118 -1.41 -18.65 -12.74
CA ASN A 118 -0.03 -18.83 -12.37
C ASN A 118 0.38 -20.27 -12.70
N GLY A 119 1.49 -20.46 -13.41
CA GLY A 119 1.90 -21.74 -14.01
C GLY A 119 2.11 -22.90 -13.04
N ASN A 120 1.95 -22.68 -11.73
CA ASN A 120 2.15 -23.66 -10.66
C ASN A 120 0.94 -23.91 -9.76
N ARG A 121 -0.21 -23.24 -9.92
CA ARG A 121 -1.38 -23.44 -9.04
C ARG A 121 -2.71 -23.25 -9.77
N ASP A 122 -3.70 -24.09 -9.45
CA ASP A 122 -5.13 -23.94 -9.81
C ASP A 122 -5.79 -22.67 -9.20
N ASN A 123 -5.04 -21.86 -8.46
CA ASN A 123 -5.50 -20.59 -7.91
C ASN A 123 -5.53 -19.52 -9.00
N LYS A 124 -6.75 -19.12 -9.38
CA LYS A 124 -6.99 -17.93 -10.21
C LYS A 124 -6.52 -16.70 -9.43
N GLN A 125 -5.38 -16.13 -9.81
CA GLN A 125 -4.90 -14.86 -9.26
C GLN A 125 -5.39 -13.68 -10.10
N LEU A 126 -5.46 -12.50 -9.50
CA LEU A 126 -5.76 -11.25 -10.16
C LEU A 126 -4.50 -10.38 -10.23
N ALA A 127 -4.30 -9.72 -11.36
CA ALA A 127 -3.30 -8.69 -11.54
C ALA A 127 -4.02 -7.35 -11.61
N ILE A 128 -3.74 -6.47 -10.65
CA ILE A 128 -4.15 -5.08 -10.71
C ILE A 128 -3.04 -4.32 -11.41
N ILE A 129 -3.36 -3.76 -12.57
CA ILE A 129 -2.45 -2.95 -13.38
C ILE A 129 -2.78 -1.50 -13.09
N THR A 130 -1.85 -0.75 -12.51
CA THR A 130 -2.04 0.66 -12.16
C THR A 130 -1.88 1.56 -13.39
N ILE A 131 -2.35 2.81 -13.29
CA ILE A 131 -2.24 3.81 -14.38
C ILE A 131 -0.81 4.11 -14.86
N ASP A 132 0.19 3.82 -14.04
CA ASP A 132 1.62 3.90 -14.36
C ASP A 132 2.23 2.55 -14.76
N GLY A 133 1.40 1.54 -15.04
CA GLY A 133 1.82 0.26 -15.60
C GLY A 133 2.40 -0.76 -14.60
N ARG A 134 2.37 -0.47 -13.29
CA ARG A 134 2.79 -1.46 -12.28
C ARG A 134 1.78 -2.60 -12.21
N VAL A 135 2.29 -3.82 -12.02
CA VAL A 135 1.47 -5.02 -11.86
C VAL A 135 1.51 -5.46 -10.42
N ILE A 136 0.34 -5.47 -9.77
CA ILE A 136 0.15 -5.89 -8.39
C ILE A 136 -0.59 -7.24 -8.40
N PRO A 137 0.12 -8.36 -8.18
CA PRO A 137 -0.50 -9.69 -8.08
C PRO A 137 -1.22 -9.86 -6.73
N VAL A 138 -2.51 -10.18 -6.78
CA VAL A 138 -3.39 -10.41 -5.62
C VAL A 138 -4.19 -11.70 -5.78
N ASP A 139 -4.59 -12.32 -4.66
CA ASP A 139 -5.22 -13.64 -4.67
C ASP A 139 -6.70 -13.58 -5.10
N LYS A 140 -7.46 -12.54 -4.73
CA LYS A 140 -8.85 -12.30 -5.16
C LYS A 140 -9.36 -10.91 -4.72
N LEU A 141 -10.41 -10.44 -5.41
CA LEU A 141 -11.24 -9.28 -5.03
C LEU A 141 -12.36 -9.72 -4.08
#